data_AF-A0A7R9Y9R7-F1
#
_entry.id   AF-A0A7R9Y9R7-F1
#
_cell.length_a   1.000
_cell.length_b   1.000
_cell.length_c   1.000
_cell.angle_alpha   90.00
_cell.angle_beta   90.00
_cell.angle_gamma   90.00
#
_symmetry.space_group_name_H-M   'P 1'
#
loop_
_entity.id
_entity.type
_entity.pdbx_description
1 polymer ?
#
loop_
_entity_poly.entity_id
_entity_poly.type
_entity_poly.pdbx_seq_one_letter_code
_entity_poly.pdbx_strand_id
1 'polypeptide(L)'
;MAGAGRDGIDERFFHYLWCKDELNFGIHVWLPDTIVYRLGRPVAWYFTGVDGSIKRKHKRNLLNARIEEAMTKRVIASDAVAYFITMPITKEIRGASGGD
;
A
#
# COMPACT_ATOMS: atom_id res chain seq x y z
N MET A 1 18.55 10.83 -10.44
CA MET A 1 17.96 11.31 -9.18
C MET A 1 16.48 10.96 -9.18
N ALA A 2 16.03 10.31 -8.11
CA ALA A 2 14.76 9.58 -8.03
C ALA A 2 13.55 10.53 -8.13
N GLY A 3 12.60 10.19 -9.02
CA GLY A 3 11.32 10.87 -9.15
C GLY A 3 10.50 10.70 -7.87
N ALA A 4 10.31 11.80 -7.16
CA ALA A 4 9.40 11.87 -6.02
C ALA A 4 7.95 11.71 -6.48
N GLY A 5 7.26 10.76 -5.84
CA GLY A 5 5.84 10.77 -5.47
C GLY A 5 4.84 11.38 -6.45
N ARG A 6 4.37 10.61 -7.42
CA ARG A 6 3.05 10.86 -8.04
C ARG A 6 1.91 10.06 -7.41
N ASP A 7 2.23 8.96 -6.75
CA ASP A 7 1.27 8.17 -6.00
C ASP A 7 1.64 8.40 -4.54
N GLY A 8 0.82 9.11 -3.76
CA GLY A 8 1.16 9.57 -2.40
C GLY A 8 1.34 8.49 -1.33
N ILE A 9 1.72 7.29 -1.74
CA ILE A 9 2.12 6.17 -0.90
C ILE A 9 3.57 5.84 -1.24
N ASP A 10 4.50 6.09 -0.31
CA ASP A 10 5.91 5.71 -0.49
C ASP A 10 6.06 4.19 -0.31
N GLU A 11 6.28 3.47 -1.40
CA GLU A 11 6.60 2.03 -1.39
C GLU A 11 7.76 1.70 -0.44
N ARG A 12 8.72 2.62 -0.31
CA ARG A 12 9.88 2.45 0.56
C ARG A 12 9.49 2.39 2.02
N PHE A 13 8.41 3.09 2.43
CA PHE A 13 7.93 3.02 3.81
C PHE A 13 7.52 1.59 4.19
N PHE A 14 6.69 0.95 3.37
CA PHE A 14 6.28 -0.44 3.61
C PHE A 14 7.43 -1.43 3.43
N HIS A 15 8.37 -1.13 2.54
CA HIS A 15 9.60 -1.88 2.42
C HIS A 15 10.41 -1.82 3.72
N TYR A 16 10.63 -0.64 4.29
CA TYR A 16 11.38 -0.48 5.55
C TYR A 16 10.69 -1.12 6.74
N LEU A 17 9.35 -1.06 6.80
CA LEU A 17 8.59 -1.80 7.82
C LEU A 17 8.79 -3.32 7.71
N TRP A 18 9.00 -3.83 6.50
CA TRP A 18 9.23 -5.25 6.24
C TRP A 18 10.71 -5.67 6.37
N CYS A 19 11.64 -4.73 6.18
CA CYS A 19 13.07 -5.00 6.32
C CYS A 19 13.42 -5.43 7.75
N LYS A 20 14.39 -6.34 7.83
CA LYS A 20 15.00 -6.78 9.08
C LYS A 20 16.43 -6.27 9.13
N ASP A 21 16.91 -6.01 10.33
CA ASP A 21 18.33 -5.71 10.55
C ASP A 21 19.21 -6.97 10.41
N GLU A 22 20.52 -6.79 10.59
CA GLU A 22 21.52 -7.86 10.50
C GLU A 22 21.32 -8.97 11.55
N LEU A 23 20.60 -8.68 12.64
CA LEU A 23 20.25 -9.60 13.72
C LEU A 23 18.86 -10.21 13.55
N ASN A 24 18.22 -9.99 12.39
CA ASN A 24 16.85 -10.39 12.07
C ASN A 24 15.75 -9.75 12.92
N PHE A 25 16.04 -8.66 13.65
CA PHE A 25 15.01 -7.84 14.29
C PHE A 25 14.35 -6.95 13.25
N GLY A 26 13.02 -6.97 13.25
CA GLY A 26 12.19 -6.06 12.46
C GLY A 26 11.35 -5.17 13.37
N ILE A 27 10.60 -4.26 12.79
CA ILE A 27 9.58 -3.51 13.52
C ILE A 27 8.41 -4.42 13.90
N HIS A 28 7.92 -4.30 15.13
CA HIS A 28 6.73 -4.99 15.63
C HIS A 28 5.54 -4.02 15.65
N VAL A 29 4.93 -3.80 14.49
CA VAL A 29 3.63 -3.11 14.38
C VAL A 29 2.60 -4.00 13.71
N TRP A 30 1.35 -3.85 14.12
CA TRP A 30 0.22 -4.50 13.46
C TRP A 30 -0.15 -3.71 12.21
N LEU A 31 0.09 -4.33 11.05
CA LEU A 31 -0.26 -3.81 9.75
C LEU A 31 -1.44 -4.62 9.20
N PRO A 32 -2.60 -3.98 8.93
CA PRO A 32 -3.69 -4.64 8.23
C PRO A 32 -3.25 -5.04 6.81
N ASP A 33 -3.99 -5.93 6.16
CA ASP A 33 -3.76 -6.27 4.76
C ASP A 33 -3.71 -5.00 3.89
N THR A 34 -2.50 -4.65 3.43
CA THR A 34 -2.21 -3.41 2.72
C THR A 34 -1.67 -3.72 1.33
N ILE A 35 -2.42 -3.34 0.29
CA ILE A 35 -2.03 -3.55 -1.11
C ILE A 35 -1.58 -2.23 -1.71
N VAL A 36 -0.37 -2.22 -2.25
CA VAL A 36 0.16 -1.09 -3.02
C VAL A 36 -0.17 -1.31 -4.50
N TYR A 37 -0.87 -0.36 -5.10
CA TYR A 37 -1.15 -0.33 -6.53
C TYR A 37 -0.22 0.66 -7.24
N ARG A 38 0.24 0.28 -8.43
CA ARG A 38 0.97 1.16 -9.35
C ARG A 38 0.43 0.93 -10.76
N LEU A 39 0.07 2.00 -11.46
CA LEU A 39 -0.49 1.96 -12.82
C LEU A 39 -1.65 0.96 -12.96
N GLY A 40 -2.56 0.94 -11.97
CA GLY A 40 -3.73 0.05 -11.95
C GLY A 40 -3.43 -1.43 -11.66
N ARG A 41 -2.20 -1.77 -11.28
CA ARG A 41 -1.79 -3.15 -10.97
C ARG A 41 -1.27 -3.27 -9.54
N PRO A 42 -1.57 -4.37 -8.82
CA PRO A 42 -1.00 -4.60 -7.50
C PRO A 42 0.49 -4.94 -7.64
N VAL A 43 1.35 -4.20 -6.92
CA VAL A 43 2.80 -4.40 -6.95
C VAL A 43 3.34 -5.05 -5.68
N ALA A 44 2.68 -4.82 -4.55
CA ALA A 44 3.05 -5.40 -3.28
C ALA A 44 1.81 -5.55 -2.39
N TRP A 45 1.87 -6.53 -1.49
CA TRP A 45 0.85 -6.76 -0.48
C TRP A 45 1.53 -7.16 0.82
N TYR A 46 1.41 -6.29 1.81
CA TYR A 46 1.97 -6.42 3.15
C TYR A 46 0.87 -6.77 4.15
N PHE A 47 1.19 -7.62 5.12
CA PHE A 47 0.25 -8.05 6.15
C PHE A 47 1.01 -8.50 7.40
N THR A 48 0.38 -8.40 8.56
CA THR A 48 0.91 -9.02 9.78
C THR A 48 0.57 -10.52 9.82
N GLY A 49 1.59 -11.36 9.98
CA GLY A 49 1.43 -12.78 10.18
C GLY A 49 0.90 -13.13 11.57
N VAL A 50 0.50 -14.38 11.77
CA VAL A 50 0.05 -14.90 13.08
C VAL A 50 1.11 -14.78 14.19
N ASP A 51 2.37 -14.70 13.80
CA ASP A 51 3.55 -14.48 14.63
C ASP A 51 3.81 -12.98 14.94
N GLY A 52 2.92 -12.09 14.52
CA GLY A 52 3.07 -10.65 14.71
C GLY A 52 4.11 -9.98 13.78
N SER A 53 4.82 -10.77 12.96
CA SER A 53 5.82 -10.23 12.03
C SER A 53 5.18 -9.72 10.74
N ILE A 54 5.71 -8.63 10.19
CA ILE A 54 5.28 -8.11 8.90
C ILE A 54 5.79 -9.02 7.79
N LYS A 55 4.89 -9.41 6.90
CA LYS A 55 5.16 -10.31 5.77
C LYS A 55 4.69 -9.70 4.47
N ARG A 56 5.33 -10.11 3.38
CA ARG A 56 4.93 -9.76 2.02
C ARG A 56 4.40 -10.99 1.29
N LYS A 57 3.24 -10.88 0.64
CA LYS A 57 2.71 -11.98 -0.18
C LYS A 57 3.64 -12.28 -1.37
N HIS A 58 3.69 -13.55 -1.74
CA HIS A 58 4.42 -14.00 -2.92
C HIS A 58 3.79 -13.41 -4.19
N LYS A 59 4.61 -13.07 -5.20
CA LYS A 59 4.16 -12.41 -6.44
C LYS A 59 3.03 -13.14 -7.16
N ARG A 60 3.04 -14.48 -7.15
CA ARG A 60 1.97 -15.35 -7.71
C ARG A 60 0.58 -15.12 -7.07
N ASN A 61 0.53 -14.56 -5.88
CA ASN A 61 -0.70 -14.27 -5.14
C ASN A 61 -1.12 -12.79 -5.25
N LEU A 62 -0.37 -11.95 -5.99
CA LEU A 62 -0.72 -10.56 -6.28
C LEU A 62 -1.62 -10.47 -7.52
N LEU A 63 -2.73 -11.20 -7.51
CA LEU A 63 -3.74 -11.15 -8.55
C LEU A 63 -4.99 -10.47 -7.98
N ASN A 64 -5.65 -9.61 -8.77
CA ASN A 64 -6.86 -8.92 -8.32
C ASN A 64 -7.91 -9.90 -7.79
N ALA A 65 -8.14 -11.02 -8.48
CA ALA A 65 -9.06 -12.06 -8.02
C ALA A 65 -8.70 -12.64 -6.63
N ARG A 66 -7.41 -12.75 -6.30
CA ARG A 66 -6.93 -13.25 -4.99
C ARG A 66 -7.06 -12.21 -3.89
N ILE A 67 -6.85 -10.94 -4.24
CA ILE A 67 -7.04 -9.81 -3.32
C ILE A 67 -8.53 -9.68 -2.99
N GLU A 68 -9.39 -9.73 -4.01
CA GLU A 68 -10.85 -9.70 -3.87
C GLU A 68 -11.34 -10.86 -3.01
N GLU A 69 -10.93 -12.10 -3.31
CA GLU A 69 -11.25 -13.28 -2.50
C GLU A 69 -10.83 -13.06 -1.03
N ALA A 70 -9.64 -12.56 -0.77
CA ALA A 70 -9.16 -12.37 0.61
C ALA A 70 -9.92 -11.28 1.38
N MET A 71 -10.26 -10.17 0.72
CA MET A 71 -10.99 -9.05 1.33
C MET A 71 -12.46 -9.37 1.57
N THR A 72 -13.06 -10.21 0.73
CA THR A 72 -14.50 -10.56 0.82
C THR A 72 -14.76 -11.86 1.59
N LYS A 73 -13.75 -12.72 1.78
CA LYS A 73 -13.91 -14.01 2.47
C LYS A 73 -14.36 -13.88 3.93
N ARG A 74 -14.03 -12.77 4.60
CA ARG A 74 -14.49 -12.53 5.97
C ARG A 74 -15.87 -11.89 5.94
N VAL A 75 -16.87 -12.63 6.44
CA VAL A 75 -18.16 -12.05 6.83
C VAL A 75 -17.93 -11.25 8.10
N ILE A 76 -17.72 -9.95 7.93
CA ILE A 76 -17.72 -8.97 9.02
C ILE A 76 -19.10 -8.32 9.09
N ALA A 77 -19.47 -7.76 10.25
CA ALA A 77 -20.75 -7.08 10.45
C ALA A 77 -20.89 -5.76 9.65
N SER A 78 -20.01 -5.53 8.67
CA SER A 78 -19.96 -4.33 7.83
C SER A 78 -19.80 -4.76 6.37
N ASP A 79 -20.49 -4.07 5.48
CA ASP A 79 -20.36 -4.25 4.02
C ASP A 79 -19.06 -3.62 3.46
N ALA A 80 -18.33 -2.86 4.27
CA ALA A 80 -17.05 -2.26 3.88
C ALA A 80 -15.90 -3.27 4.03
N VAL A 81 -15.32 -3.69 2.90
CA VAL A 81 -14.26 -4.71 2.87
C VAL A 81 -12.84 -4.15 2.74
N ALA A 82 -12.69 -2.88 2.31
CA ALA A 82 -11.39 -2.23 2.14
C ALA A 82 -11.54 -0.69 2.10
N TYR A 83 -10.43 0.01 2.36
CA TYR A 83 -10.32 1.47 2.17
C TYR A 83 -9.22 1.77 1.15
N PHE A 84 -9.49 2.69 0.21
CA PHE A 84 -8.54 3.10 -0.81
C PHE A 84 -8.00 4.50 -0.49
N ILE A 85 -6.69 4.58 -0.25
CA ILE A 85 -6.01 5.85 0.02
C ILE A 85 -5.36 6.32 -1.28
N THR A 86 -5.73 7.52 -1.73
CA THR A 86 -5.04 8.23 -2.81
C THR A 86 -4.63 9.60 -2.31
N MET A 87 -3.54 10.14 -2.87
CA MET A 87 -3.29 11.55 -2.69
C MET A 87 -3.87 12.33 -3.86
N PRO A 88 -4.60 13.42 -3.59
CA PRO A 88 -5.05 14.30 -4.65
C PRO A 88 -3.82 14.82 -5.39
N ILE A 89 -3.84 14.73 -6.71
CA ILE A 89 -2.86 15.45 -7.54
C ILE A 89 -3.11 16.92 -7.25
N THR A 90 -2.19 17.58 -6.55
CA THR A 90 -2.23 19.03 -6.36
C THR A 90 -2.21 19.65 -7.75
N LYS A 91 -3.36 20.18 -8.19
CA LYS A 91 -3.38 21.03 -9.38
C LYS A 91 -2.65 22.29 -8.97
N GLU A 92 -1.39 22.43 -9.36
CA GLU A 92 -0.79 23.77 -9.41
C GLU A 92 -1.74 24.66 -10.20
N ILE A 93 -2.24 25.71 -9.54
CA ILE A 93 -3.02 26.76 -10.18
C ILE A 93 -2.05 27.48 -11.13
N ARG A 94 -1.94 26.99 -12.37
CA ARG A 94 -1.41 27.79 -13.49
C ARG A 94 -2.54 28.69 -13.97
N GLY A 95 -2.79 29.74 -13.20
CA GLY A 95 -3.83 30.73 -13.45
C GLY A 95 -3.43 32.06 -12.85
N ALA A 96 -2.28 32.60 -13.26
CA ALA A 96 -1.92 34.00 -13.03
C ALA A 96 -0.98 34.48 -14.14
N SER A 97 -1.52 34.65 -15.34
CA SER A 97 -0.99 35.62 -16.30
C SER A 97 -2.14 36.08 -17.20
N GLY A 98 -2.85 37.11 -16.75
CA GLY A 98 -3.77 37.91 -17.56
C GLY A 98 -3.87 39.31 -16.97
N GLY A 99 -3.53 40.33 -17.78
CA GLY A 99 -3.70 41.78 -17.55
C GLY A 99 -2.73 42.38 -16.52
N ASP A 100 -1.95 43.42 -16.78
CA ASP A 100 -2.06 44.52 -17.76
C ASP A 100 -0.67 44.90 -18.34
#